data_AF-A0A7S3VXY7-F1
#
_entry.id   AF-A0A7S3VXY7-F1
#
_cell.length_a   1.000
_cell.length_b   1.000
_cell.length_c   1.000
_cell.angle_alpha   90.00
_cell.angle_beta   90.00
_cell.angle_gamma   90.00
#
_symmetry.space_group_name_H-M   'P 1'
#
loop_
_entity.id
_entity.type
_entity.pdbx_description
1 polymer ?
#
loop_
_entity_poly.entity_id
_entity_poly.type
_entity_poly.pdbx_seq_one_letter_code
_entity_poly.pdbx_strand_id
1 'polypeptide(L)'
;MRRPICGGALCVLLLLTAGTSTAGADSVIDILGQLKTFRSGALELFDSAATALVESGEEEEAAKVRKWSDDWLSILGVSTGLTGLAKDFVVNYLGRSSYHDQNGYLVSAINQVSSAFPDSADGFDEDTTNAIRQRVIVICREGMTVFAAGGSLHSMLSELRGILKTSNVPHFTKGLQSNAEVQKLFKYMAGPKPETSDEL
;
A
#
# COMPACT_ATOMS: atom_id res chain seq x y z
N MET A 1 -1.68 -31.46 13.11
CA MET A 1 -2.70 -30.54 13.64
C MET A 1 -2.02 -29.25 14.08
N ARG A 2 -2.17 -28.15 13.33
CA ARG A 2 -1.70 -26.80 13.71
C ARG A 2 -2.93 -25.92 13.96
N ARG A 3 -2.94 -25.20 15.08
CA ARG A 3 -4.04 -24.33 15.52
C ARG A 3 -4.00 -22.98 14.79
N PRO A 4 -5.14 -22.35 14.45
CA PRO A 4 -5.16 -20.99 13.94
C PRO A 4 -5.13 -19.99 15.11
N ILE A 5 -4.21 -19.03 15.08
CA ILE A 5 -4.16 -17.90 16.01
C ILE A 5 -4.83 -16.70 15.33
N CYS A 6 -5.71 -16.04 16.08
CA CYS A 6 -6.48 -14.85 15.73
C CYS A 6 -5.63 -13.72 15.12
N GLY A 7 -6.10 -13.09 14.03
CA GLY A 7 -5.39 -12.00 13.36
C GLY A 7 -6.30 -11.14 12.48
N GLY A 8 -7.19 -10.36 13.10
CA GLY A 8 -8.20 -9.53 12.40
C GLY A 8 -7.75 -8.12 11.99
N ALA A 9 -6.50 -7.72 12.23
CA ALA A 9 -5.93 -6.44 11.77
C ALA A 9 -4.76 -6.64 10.78
N LEU A 10 -4.54 -7.91 10.40
CA LEU A 10 -3.31 -8.41 9.81
C LEU A 10 -3.31 -8.32 8.28
N CYS A 11 -4.44 -8.01 7.62
CA CYS A 11 -4.68 -8.46 6.23
C CYS A 11 -4.16 -7.53 5.13
N VAL A 12 -4.14 -6.21 5.34
CA VAL A 12 -3.53 -5.27 4.38
C VAL A 12 -2.01 -5.27 4.52
N LEU A 13 -1.51 -5.40 5.76
CA LEU A 13 -0.09 -5.63 6.00
C LEU A 13 0.33 -7.04 5.55
N LEU A 14 -0.48 -8.09 5.71
CA LEU A 14 -0.17 -9.46 5.21
C LEU A 14 -0.04 -9.52 3.70
N LEU A 15 -0.78 -8.72 2.95
CA LEU A 15 -0.56 -8.64 1.51
C LEU A 15 0.82 -8.04 1.19
N LEU A 16 1.33 -7.14 2.03
CA LEU A 16 2.64 -6.49 1.92
C LEU A 16 3.80 -7.23 2.64
N THR A 17 3.53 -8.00 3.70
CA THR A 17 4.50 -8.74 4.52
C THR A 17 4.56 -10.22 4.17
N ALA A 18 3.49 -10.83 3.63
CA ALA A 18 3.59 -12.20 3.10
C ALA A 18 4.49 -12.28 1.86
N GLY A 19 4.79 -11.15 1.20
CA GLY A 19 5.72 -11.07 0.09
C GLY A 19 7.18 -10.82 0.48
N THR A 20 7.45 -10.28 1.68
CA THR A 20 8.79 -9.77 2.08
C THR A 20 9.35 -10.36 3.38
N SER A 21 8.55 -11.09 4.16
CA SER A 21 9.05 -11.69 5.41
C SER A 21 9.59 -13.10 5.20
N THR A 22 10.91 -13.22 5.12
CA THR A 22 11.57 -14.39 5.74
C THR A 22 11.00 -14.55 7.14
N ALA A 23 10.62 -15.77 7.54
CA ALA A 23 10.00 -16.10 8.81
C ALA A 23 10.90 -15.78 10.04
N GLY A 24 11.15 -14.50 10.28
CA GLY A 24 11.57 -13.96 11.57
C GLY A 24 10.30 -13.72 12.38
N ALA A 25 10.32 -14.13 13.64
CA ALA A 25 9.21 -13.98 14.57
C ALA A 25 9.01 -12.50 14.94
N ASP A 26 8.52 -11.68 14.01
CA ASP A 26 8.06 -10.33 14.33
C ASP A 26 6.92 -10.45 15.34
N SER A 27 7.09 -9.77 16.49
CA SER A 27 6.08 -9.81 17.55
C SER A 27 4.82 -9.09 17.08
N VAL A 28 3.67 -9.41 17.68
CA VAL A 28 2.41 -8.69 17.41
C VAL A 28 2.58 -7.17 17.61
N ILE A 29 3.47 -6.77 18.52
CA ILE A 29 3.79 -5.36 18.79
C ILE A 29 4.53 -4.73 17.61
N ASP A 30 5.48 -5.44 17.01
CA ASP A 30 6.24 -4.96 15.85
C ASP A 30 5.33 -4.75 14.64
N ILE A 31 4.43 -5.71 14.38
CA ILE A 31 3.42 -5.63 13.32
C ILE A 31 2.49 -4.43 13.52
N LEU A 32 2.05 -4.19 14.76
CA LEU A 32 1.22 -3.02 15.07
C LEU A 32 1.98 -1.70 14.90
N GLY A 33 3.26 -1.67 15.27
CA GLY A 33 4.14 -0.52 15.05
C GLY A 33 4.33 -0.22 13.56
N GLN A 34 4.54 -1.25 12.74
CA GLN A 34 4.67 -1.16 11.29
C GLN A 34 3.36 -0.67 10.64
N LEU A 35 2.21 -1.22 11.06
CA LEU A 35 0.90 -0.79 10.56
C LEU A 35 0.62 0.68 10.89
N LYS A 36 0.97 1.12 12.10
CA LYS A 36 0.86 2.53 12.49
C LYS A 36 1.74 3.40 11.58
N THR A 37 2.99 3.01 11.36
CA THR A 37 3.95 3.73 10.50
C THR A 37 3.46 3.82 9.07
N PHE A 38 2.97 2.70 8.51
CA PHE A 38 2.36 2.65 7.18
C PHE A 38 1.19 3.61 7.07
N ARG A 39 0.24 3.54 8.02
CA ARG A 39 -0.93 4.40 8.02
C ARG A 39 -0.54 5.87 8.10
N SER A 40 0.36 6.24 9.02
CA SER A 40 0.84 7.61 9.18
C SER A 40 1.51 8.12 7.90
N GLY A 41 2.46 7.36 7.34
CA GLY A 41 3.12 7.75 6.11
C GLY A 41 2.14 7.88 4.94
N ALA A 42 1.23 6.92 4.76
CA ALA A 42 0.22 6.99 3.71
C ALA A 42 -0.69 8.22 3.85
N LEU A 43 -1.18 8.51 5.07
CA LEU A 43 -2.00 9.70 5.34
C LEU A 43 -1.25 10.97 4.95
N GLU A 44 0.00 11.10 5.36
CA GLU A 44 0.78 12.30 5.09
C GLU A 44 1.14 12.44 3.59
N LEU A 45 1.40 11.33 2.89
CA LEU A 45 1.61 11.32 1.43
C LEU A 45 0.36 11.83 0.70
N PHE A 46 -0.81 11.27 0.99
CA PHE A 46 -2.04 11.64 0.30
C PHE A 46 -2.51 13.04 0.69
N ASP A 47 -2.31 13.49 1.93
CA ASP A 47 -2.62 14.87 2.33
C ASP A 47 -1.69 15.89 1.65
N SER A 48 -0.39 15.57 1.54
CA SER A 48 0.58 16.40 0.82
C SER A 48 0.23 16.49 -0.68
N ALA A 49 -0.11 15.36 -1.31
CA ALA A 49 -0.53 15.32 -2.70
C ALA A 49 -1.83 16.09 -2.94
N ALA A 50 -2.82 15.95 -2.04
CA ALA A 50 -4.06 16.73 -2.11
C ALA A 50 -3.81 18.23 -1.96
N THR A 51 -2.92 18.62 -1.05
CA THR A 51 -2.54 20.03 -0.88
C THR A 51 -1.87 20.58 -2.14
N ALA A 52 -0.95 19.83 -2.73
CA ALA A 52 -0.30 20.21 -3.99
C ALA A 52 -1.28 20.33 -5.18
N LEU A 53 -2.32 19.48 -5.22
CA LEU A 53 -3.42 19.59 -6.19
C LEU A 53 -4.23 20.87 -5.98
N VAL A 54 -4.59 21.21 -4.74
CA VAL A 54 -5.30 22.48 -4.42
C VAL A 54 -4.47 23.69 -4.82
N GLU A 55 -3.18 23.70 -4.48
CA GLU A 55 -2.25 24.79 -4.86
C GLU A 55 -2.14 24.98 -6.38
N SER A 56 -2.44 23.94 -7.16
CA SER A 56 -2.40 23.95 -8.62
C SER A 56 -3.77 24.20 -9.27
N GLY A 57 -4.82 24.43 -8.47
CA GLY A 57 -6.19 24.69 -8.94
C GLY A 57 -7.02 23.43 -9.25
N GLU A 58 -6.51 22.23 -8.95
CA GLU A 58 -7.15 20.94 -9.24
C GLU A 58 -8.02 20.46 -8.06
N GLU A 59 -8.99 21.28 -7.64
CA GLU A 59 -9.77 21.05 -6.41
C GLU A 59 -10.57 19.74 -6.43
N GLU A 60 -11.12 19.35 -7.58
CA GLU A 60 -11.91 18.11 -7.71
C GLU A 60 -11.04 16.86 -7.49
N GLU A 61 -9.83 16.86 -8.06
CA GLU A 61 -8.89 15.75 -7.89
C GLU A 61 -8.34 15.73 -6.45
N ALA A 62 -8.06 16.89 -5.86
CA ALA A 62 -7.69 16.97 -4.45
C ALA A 62 -8.77 16.38 -3.53
N ALA A 63 -10.04 16.66 -3.81
CA ALA A 63 -11.16 16.11 -3.05
C ALA A 63 -11.26 14.57 -3.16
N LYS A 64 -11.00 14.01 -4.35
CA LYS A 64 -10.94 12.54 -4.55
C LYS A 64 -9.81 11.92 -3.74
N VAL A 65 -8.63 12.55 -3.74
CA VAL A 65 -7.46 12.09 -2.98
C VAL A 65 -7.75 12.08 -1.48
N ARG A 66 -8.26 13.19 -0.93
CA ARG A 66 -8.62 13.29 0.50
C ARG A 66 -9.67 12.26 0.88
N LYS A 67 -10.75 12.19 0.09
CA LYS A 67 -11.83 11.23 0.34
C LYS A 67 -11.30 9.80 0.40
N TRP A 68 -10.47 9.39 -0.56
CA TRP A 68 -9.90 8.05 -0.55
C TRP A 68 -9.04 7.80 0.70
N SER A 69 -8.21 8.77 1.07
CA SER A 69 -7.38 8.68 2.28
C SER A 69 -8.24 8.55 3.54
N ASP A 70 -9.27 9.37 3.69
CA ASP A 70 -10.18 9.35 4.83
C ASP A 70 -11.00 8.05 4.88
N ASP A 71 -11.54 7.63 3.74
CA ASP A 71 -12.38 6.43 3.65
C ASP A 71 -11.57 5.17 3.93
N TRP A 72 -10.36 5.03 3.38
CA TRP A 72 -9.62 3.75 3.41
C TRP A 72 -8.50 3.67 4.44
N LEU A 73 -7.93 4.80 4.87
CA LEU A 73 -6.92 4.86 5.94
C LEU A 73 -7.52 5.19 7.31
N SER A 74 -8.83 5.43 7.41
CA SER A 74 -9.52 5.49 8.70
C SER A 74 -9.45 4.14 9.44
N ILE A 75 -9.42 4.19 10.77
CA ILE A 75 -9.42 2.97 11.60
C ILE A 75 -10.82 2.36 11.63
N LEU A 76 -11.86 3.20 11.69
CA LEU A 76 -13.24 2.79 11.90
C LEU A 76 -14.06 2.94 10.62
N GLY A 77 -14.71 1.85 10.21
CA GLY A 77 -15.63 1.79 9.08
C GLY A 77 -16.19 0.36 8.95
N VAL A 78 -17.50 0.22 8.74
CA VAL A 78 -18.16 -1.10 8.64
C VAL A 78 -17.92 -1.76 7.27
N SER A 79 -17.78 -0.93 6.24
CA SER A 79 -17.52 -1.30 4.84
C SER A 79 -16.37 -0.51 4.21
N THR A 80 -15.73 0.35 5.00
CA THR A 80 -14.58 1.18 4.64
C THR A 80 -13.55 1.12 5.77
N GLY A 81 -12.41 1.79 5.59
CA GLY A 81 -11.33 1.84 6.57
C GLY A 81 -10.65 0.49 6.79
N LEU A 82 -9.63 0.50 7.65
CA LEU A 82 -8.83 -0.69 7.96
C LEU A 82 -9.69 -1.82 8.53
N THR A 83 -10.71 -1.50 9.34
CA THR A 83 -11.63 -2.50 9.90
C THR A 83 -12.50 -3.14 8.82
N GLY A 84 -13.08 -2.36 7.90
CA GLY A 84 -13.89 -2.89 6.80
C GLY A 84 -13.07 -3.75 5.85
N LEU A 85 -11.86 -3.30 5.50
CA LEU A 85 -10.91 -4.06 4.67
C LEU A 85 -10.52 -5.40 5.32
N ALA A 86 -10.23 -5.39 6.62
CA ALA A 86 -9.87 -6.62 7.32
C ALA A 86 -11.04 -7.58 7.48
N LYS A 87 -12.25 -7.07 7.77
CA LYS A 87 -13.48 -7.86 7.77
C LYS A 87 -13.71 -8.52 6.42
N ASP A 88 -13.62 -7.75 5.32
CA ASP A 88 -13.78 -8.26 3.97
C ASP A 88 -12.77 -9.38 3.69
N PHE A 89 -11.49 -9.16 4.03
CA PHE A 89 -10.46 -10.19 3.90
C PHE A 89 -10.81 -11.49 4.63
N VAL A 90 -11.10 -11.38 5.94
CA VAL A 90 -11.34 -12.54 6.82
C VAL A 90 -12.58 -13.32 6.41
N VAL A 91 -13.66 -12.63 6.05
CA VAL A 91 -14.94 -13.27 5.71
C VAL A 91 -14.89 -13.90 4.32
N ASN A 92 -14.24 -13.24 3.36
CA ASN A 92 -14.36 -13.60 1.95
C ASN A 92 -13.15 -14.31 1.36
N TYR A 93 -11.97 -14.28 1.99
CA TYR A 93 -10.74 -14.76 1.35
C TYR A 93 -9.86 -15.61 2.26
N LEU A 94 -9.79 -15.31 3.56
CA LEU A 94 -8.98 -16.08 4.50
C LEU A 94 -9.41 -17.55 4.53
N GLY A 95 -8.46 -18.46 4.24
CA GLY A 95 -8.69 -19.90 4.26
C GLY A 95 -9.42 -20.47 3.05
N ARG A 96 -9.73 -19.65 2.03
CA ARG A 96 -10.29 -20.13 0.76
C ARG A 96 -9.17 -20.51 -0.20
N SER A 97 -9.20 -21.74 -0.72
CA SER A 97 -8.21 -22.21 -1.71
C SER A 97 -8.18 -21.32 -2.94
N SER A 98 -9.35 -20.89 -3.45
CA SER A 98 -9.47 -20.03 -4.63
C SER A 98 -8.68 -18.72 -4.52
N TYR A 99 -8.57 -18.15 -3.31
CA TYR A 99 -7.74 -16.97 -3.09
C TYR A 99 -6.24 -17.31 -3.19
N HIS A 100 -5.81 -18.39 -2.55
CA HIS A 100 -4.41 -18.83 -2.57
C HIS A 100 -3.94 -19.30 -3.96
N ASP A 101 -4.84 -19.84 -4.77
CA ASP A 101 -4.53 -20.31 -6.12
C ASP A 101 -4.37 -19.14 -7.11
N GLN A 102 -4.94 -17.97 -6.82
CA GLN A 102 -5.04 -16.84 -7.74
C GLN A 102 -4.23 -15.61 -7.32
N ASN A 103 -3.84 -15.51 -6.04
CA ASN A 103 -3.16 -14.31 -5.53
C ASN A 103 -1.67 -14.21 -5.92
N GLY A 104 -1.09 -15.20 -6.62
CA GLY A 104 0.33 -15.20 -6.98
C GLY A 104 0.77 -13.95 -7.76
N TYR A 105 -0.05 -13.50 -8.72
CA TYR A 105 0.24 -12.28 -9.49
C TYR A 105 0.16 -11.01 -8.63
N LEU A 106 -0.81 -10.95 -7.72
CA LEU A 106 -0.93 -9.84 -6.77
C LEU A 106 0.30 -9.76 -5.85
N VAL A 107 0.74 -10.89 -5.28
CA VAL A 107 1.95 -10.94 -4.44
C VAL A 107 3.19 -10.53 -5.24
N SER A 108 3.33 -11.01 -6.48
CA SER A 108 4.43 -10.62 -7.35
C SER A 108 4.43 -9.11 -7.64
N ALA A 109 3.27 -8.52 -7.93
CA ALA A 109 3.14 -7.08 -8.19
C ALA A 109 3.52 -6.25 -6.95
N ILE A 110 3.09 -6.69 -5.76
CA ILE A 110 3.45 -6.05 -4.49
C ILE A 110 4.97 -6.08 -4.28
N ASN A 111 5.61 -7.22 -4.51
CA ASN A 111 7.06 -7.37 -4.39
C ASN A 111 7.85 -6.55 -5.41
N GLN A 112 7.26 -6.18 -6.55
CA GLN A 112 7.93 -5.35 -7.54
C GLN A 112 7.89 -3.86 -7.17
N VAL A 113 6.95 -3.42 -6.34
CA VAL A 113 6.84 -2.02 -5.91
C VAL A 113 8.07 -1.60 -5.11
N SER A 114 8.58 -2.44 -4.21
CA SER A 114 9.81 -2.15 -3.45
C SER A 114 11.02 -1.85 -4.33
N SER A 115 11.16 -2.56 -5.45
CA SER A 115 12.29 -2.36 -6.40
C SER A 115 12.29 -1.01 -7.10
N ALA A 116 11.18 -0.27 -7.03
CA ALA A 116 11.02 1.05 -7.62
C ALA A 116 11.54 2.18 -6.74
N PHE A 117 11.76 1.90 -5.46
CA PHE A 117 12.09 2.94 -4.50
C PHE A 117 13.56 3.31 -4.59
N PRO A 118 13.88 4.62 -4.62
CA PRO A 118 15.24 5.09 -4.55
C PRO A 118 15.82 4.83 -3.15
N ASP A 119 17.15 4.73 -3.07
CA ASP A 119 17.88 4.53 -1.81
C ASP A 119 17.91 5.77 -0.91
N SER A 120 17.58 6.94 -1.47
CA SER A 120 17.55 8.22 -0.76
C SER A 120 16.31 9.04 -1.12
N ALA A 121 15.98 9.97 -0.21
CA ALA A 121 14.90 10.95 -0.38
C ALA A 121 15.05 11.81 -1.64
N ASP A 122 16.29 12.15 -1.99
CA ASP A 122 16.59 13.00 -3.14
C ASP A 122 16.38 12.27 -4.48
N GLY A 123 16.20 10.94 -4.45
CA GLY A 123 15.94 10.14 -5.63
C GLY A 123 14.47 10.09 -6.07
N PHE A 124 13.56 10.75 -5.36
CA PHE A 124 12.16 10.85 -5.79
C PHE A 124 11.99 12.00 -6.78
N ASP A 125 12.16 11.71 -8.07
CA ASP A 125 11.79 12.59 -9.18
C ASP A 125 10.46 12.15 -9.82
N GLU A 126 10.00 12.87 -10.85
CA GLU A 126 8.75 12.53 -11.55
C GLU A 126 8.84 11.18 -12.27
N ASP A 127 10.00 10.83 -12.84
CA ASP A 127 10.20 9.55 -13.53
C ASP A 127 10.11 8.37 -12.56
N THR A 128 10.75 8.49 -11.40
CA THR A 128 10.73 7.50 -10.32
C THR A 128 9.32 7.39 -9.73
N THR A 129 8.67 8.52 -9.47
CA THR A 129 7.27 8.56 -9.02
C THR A 129 6.32 7.92 -10.05
N ASN A 130 6.54 8.19 -11.33
CA ASN A 130 5.80 7.58 -12.44
C ASN A 130 6.04 6.06 -12.49
N ALA A 131 7.27 5.59 -12.27
CA ALA A 131 7.61 4.17 -12.22
C ALA A 131 7.00 3.46 -11.00
N ILE A 132 6.93 4.11 -9.84
CA ILE A 132 6.19 3.62 -8.66
C ILE A 132 4.70 3.55 -8.98
N ARG A 133 4.13 4.64 -9.54
CA ARG A 133 2.71 4.72 -9.93
C ARG A 133 2.31 3.56 -10.83
N GLN A 134 3.09 3.26 -11.86
CA GLN A 134 2.79 2.15 -12.78
C GLN A 134 2.72 0.81 -12.06
N ARG A 135 3.65 0.54 -11.13
CA ARG A 135 3.65 -0.70 -10.35
C ARG A 135 2.46 -0.76 -9.37
N VAL A 136 2.08 0.36 -8.75
CA VAL A 136 0.86 0.42 -7.91
C VAL A 136 -0.40 0.20 -8.76
N ILE A 137 -0.46 0.73 -9.99
CA ILE A 137 -1.57 0.45 -10.93
C ILE A 137 -1.66 -1.05 -11.23
N VAL A 138 -0.52 -1.75 -11.38
CA VAL A 138 -0.50 -3.20 -11.54
C VAL A 138 -1.07 -3.89 -10.30
N ILE A 139 -0.68 -3.47 -9.07
CA ILE A 139 -1.30 -3.99 -7.83
C ILE A 139 -2.81 -3.81 -7.85
N CYS A 140 -3.30 -2.62 -8.20
CA CYS A 140 -4.75 -2.36 -8.28
C CYS A 140 -5.41 -3.31 -9.27
N ARG A 141 -4.83 -3.48 -10.46
CA ARG A 141 -5.36 -4.38 -11.49
C ARG A 141 -5.40 -5.83 -11.01
N GLU A 142 -4.28 -6.37 -10.56
CA GLU A 142 -4.22 -7.77 -10.12
C GLU A 142 -5.13 -7.98 -8.89
N GLY A 143 -5.15 -7.05 -7.94
CA GLY A 143 -6.00 -7.14 -6.76
C GLY A 143 -7.49 -7.10 -7.10
N MET A 144 -7.91 -6.29 -8.08
CA MET A 144 -9.30 -6.30 -8.56
C MET A 144 -9.69 -7.60 -9.28
N THR A 145 -8.73 -8.42 -9.75
CA THR A 145 -9.05 -9.77 -10.28
C THR A 145 -9.24 -10.80 -9.17
N VAL A 146 -8.61 -10.59 -8.02
CA VAL A 146 -8.64 -11.49 -6.86
C VAL A 146 -9.82 -11.18 -5.94
N PHE A 147 -10.12 -9.89 -5.75
CA PHE A 147 -11.18 -9.45 -4.85
C PHE A 147 -12.50 -9.31 -5.59
N ALA A 148 -13.58 -9.79 -4.97
CA ALA A 148 -14.91 -9.75 -5.57
C ALA A 148 -15.39 -8.31 -5.76
N ALA A 149 -15.95 -8.03 -6.94
CA ALA A 149 -16.61 -6.75 -7.22
C ALA A 149 -17.69 -6.44 -6.18
N GLY A 150 -17.70 -5.21 -5.67
CA GLY A 150 -18.57 -4.77 -4.57
C GLY A 150 -18.03 -5.06 -3.16
N GLY A 151 -16.93 -5.79 -3.01
CA GLY A 151 -16.19 -5.93 -1.76
C GLY A 151 -15.37 -4.68 -1.43
N SER A 152 -15.09 -4.46 -0.15
CA SER A 152 -14.31 -3.31 0.33
C SER A 152 -12.91 -3.25 -0.27
N LEU A 153 -12.22 -4.39 -0.39
CA LEU A 153 -10.88 -4.46 -0.99
C LEU A 153 -10.90 -4.10 -2.48
N HIS A 154 -11.89 -4.58 -3.23
CA HIS A 154 -12.04 -4.24 -4.64
C HIS A 154 -12.35 -2.75 -4.82
N SER A 155 -13.27 -2.19 -4.03
CA SER A 155 -13.64 -0.77 -4.10
C SER A 155 -12.45 0.14 -3.79
N MET A 156 -11.69 -0.16 -2.74
CA MET A 156 -10.49 0.59 -2.36
C MET A 156 -9.46 0.63 -3.50
N LEU A 157 -9.18 -0.51 -4.14
CA LEU A 157 -8.23 -0.60 -5.25
C LEU A 157 -8.73 0.09 -6.52
N SER A 158 -10.03 -0.01 -6.80
CA SER A 158 -10.66 0.65 -7.94
C SER A 158 -10.59 2.18 -7.81
N GLU A 159 -10.89 2.71 -6.62
CA GLU A 159 -10.80 4.15 -6.35
C GLU A 159 -9.34 4.64 -6.35
N LEU A 160 -8.41 3.87 -5.75
CA LEU A 160 -6.99 4.18 -5.78
C LEU A 160 -6.48 4.29 -7.21
N ARG A 161 -6.85 3.34 -8.08
CA ARG A 161 -6.49 3.38 -9.50
C ARG A 161 -7.03 4.63 -10.19
N GLY A 162 -8.22 5.10 -9.81
CA GLY A 162 -8.81 6.35 -10.31
C GLY A 162 -8.01 7.59 -9.94
N ILE A 163 -7.31 7.57 -8.80
CA ILE A 163 -6.45 8.66 -8.32
C ILE A 163 -5.06 8.65 -8.97
N LEU A 164 -4.54 7.47 -9.35
CA LEU A 164 -3.20 7.28 -9.91
C LEU A 164 -3.10 7.69 -11.40
N LYS A 165 -3.61 8.87 -11.74
CA LYS A 165 -3.51 9.45 -13.08
C LYS A 165 -2.10 10.00 -13.34
N THR A 166 -1.68 10.02 -14.60
CA THR A 166 -0.40 10.62 -15.00
C THR A 166 -0.34 12.10 -14.62
N SER A 167 -1.45 12.83 -14.75
CA SER A 167 -1.57 14.24 -14.35
C SER A 167 -1.26 14.48 -12.87
N ASN A 168 -1.45 13.46 -12.02
CA ASN A 168 -1.27 13.61 -10.58
C ASN A 168 0.18 13.34 -10.14
N VAL A 169 1.04 12.86 -11.04
CA VAL A 169 2.44 12.49 -10.74
C VAL A 169 3.21 13.63 -10.06
N PRO A 170 3.22 14.88 -10.56
CA PRO A 170 4.00 15.96 -9.93
C PRO A 170 3.58 16.23 -8.48
N HIS A 171 2.29 16.10 -8.18
CA HIS A 171 1.74 16.31 -6.84
C HIS A 171 2.14 15.18 -5.88
N PHE A 172 2.15 13.93 -6.36
CA PHE A 172 2.67 12.80 -5.58
C PHE A 172 4.18 12.89 -5.40
N THR A 173 4.94 13.34 -6.41
CA THR A 173 6.39 13.58 -6.28
C THR A 173 6.66 14.57 -5.15
N LYS A 174 5.94 15.70 -5.11
CA LYS A 174 6.07 16.69 -4.04
C LYS A 174 5.80 16.07 -2.66
N GLY A 175 4.74 15.26 -2.53
CA GLY A 175 4.41 14.57 -1.28
C GLY A 175 5.45 13.52 -0.84
N LEU A 176 6.10 12.83 -1.79
CA LEU A 176 7.18 11.88 -1.53
C LEU A 176 8.46 12.57 -1.07
N GLN A 177 8.79 13.71 -1.67
CA GLN A 177 9.97 14.50 -1.32
C GLN A 177 9.82 15.18 0.05
N SER A 178 8.63 15.68 0.38
CA SER A 178 8.41 16.48 1.58
C SER A 178 8.29 15.67 2.88
N ASN A 179 8.28 14.33 2.81
CA ASN A 179 7.85 13.52 3.94
C ASN A 179 8.86 12.43 4.38
N ALA A 180 9.48 12.64 5.54
CA ALA A 180 10.44 11.71 6.12
C ALA A 180 9.82 10.39 6.64
N GLU A 181 8.55 10.38 7.07
CA GLU A 181 7.87 9.16 7.54
C GLU A 181 7.52 8.24 6.36
N VAL A 182 7.12 8.82 5.23
CA VAL A 182 6.93 8.13 3.97
C VAL A 182 8.25 7.48 3.50
N GLN A 183 9.38 8.18 3.65
CA GLN A 183 10.69 7.61 3.34
C GLN A 183 11.06 6.44 4.25
N LYS A 184 10.82 6.55 5.57
CA LYS A 184 11.04 5.44 6.52
C LYS A 184 10.17 4.24 6.19
N LEU A 185 8.92 4.48 5.83
CA LEU A 185 7.99 3.44 5.40
C LEU A 185 8.51 2.70 4.17
N PHE A 186 8.98 3.42 3.15
CA PHE A 186 9.48 2.80 1.93
C PHE A 186 10.79 2.05 2.13
N LYS A 187 11.72 2.62 2.91
CA LYS A 187 12.95 1.91 3.30
C LYS A 187 12.63 0.60 4.04
N TYR A 188 11.61 0.61 4.89
CA TYR A 188 11.15 -0.58 5.57
C TYR A 188 10.51 -1.59 4.59
N MET A 189 9.60 -1.15 3.72
CA MET A 189 8.95 -2.03 2.72
C MET A 189 9.92 -2.60 1.68
N ALA A 190 11.03 -1.92 1.42
CA ALA A 190 12.09 -2.42 0.55
C ALA A 190 12.84 -3.63 1.13
N GLY A 191 12.76 -3.83 2.45
CA GLY A 191 13.51 -4.85 3.17
C GLY A 191 15.02 -4.60 3.18
N PRO A 192 15.79 -5.40 3.95
CA PRO A 192 17.24 -5.39 3.84
C PRO A 192 17.65 -5.89 2.45
N LYS A 193 18.36 -5.07 1.67
CA LYS A 193 19.00 -5.52 0.43
C LYS A 193 20.06 -6.57 0.79
N PRO A 194 20.20 -7.68 0.04
CA PRO A 194 21.34 -8.55 0.22
C PRO A 194 22.60 -7.72 0.05
N GLU A 195 23.54 -7.80 0.99
CA GLU A 195 24.87 -7.23 0.80
C GLU A 195 25.41 -7.85 -0.49
N THR A 196 25.73 -7.01 -1.46
CA THR A 196 26.57 -7.43 -2.58
C THR A 196 27.83 -7.99 -1.94
N SER A 197 28.01 -9.30 -2.04
CA SER A 197 29.27 -9.95 -1.69
C SER A 197 30.28 -9.53 -2.74
N ASP A 198 30.76 -8.30 -2.61
CA ASP A 198 32.03 -7.87 -3.19
C ASP A 198 33.14 -8.51 -2.35
N GLU A 199 33.27 -9.83 -2.47
CA GLU A 199 34.45 -10.61 -2.13
C GLU A 199 34.16 -12.08 -2.49
N LEU A 200 34.57 -12.47 -3.70
CA LEU A 200 35.38 -13.67 -4.00
C LEU A 200 35.83 -13.66 -5.47
#